data_AF-A0A8T4MDB5-F1
#
_entry.id   AF-A0A8T4MDB5-F1
#
_cell.length_a   1.000
_cell.length_b   1.000
_cell.length_c   1.000
_cell.angle_alpha   90.00
_cell.angle_beta   90.00
_cell.angle_gamma   90.00
#
_symmetry.space_group_name_H-M   'P 1'
#
loop_
_entity.id
_entity.type
_entity.pdbx_description
1 polymer ?
#
loop_
_entity_poly.entity_id
_entity_poly.type
_entity_poly.pdbx_seq_one_letter_code
_entity_poly.pdbx_strand_id
1 'polypeptide(L)'
;MAKITKGYISSKARIIKNILNARGIVSASDLEKSVGVTISLGDDVLEFVSKDHSEQGVRSTSYKFSYGAPGIGTPIEGAVNPTPNYSLMIVKCGSFIPGYSSFGSDQQGNILQVREMRNSGFAELMAALEELSVLK
;
A
#
# COMPACT_ATOMS: atom_id res chain seq x y z
N MET A 1 -18.61 8.80 -1.32
CA MET A 1 -17.39 8.30 -0.65
C MET A 1 -17.44 8.68 0.82
N ALA A 2 -17.02 7.80 1.73
CA ALA A 2 -17.05 8.05 3.17
C ALA A 2 -15.70 8.61 3.68
N LYS A 3 -15.72 9.29 4.83
CA LYS A 3 -14.50 9.71 5.52
C LYS A 3 -13.86 8.49 6.19
N ILE A 4 -12.58 8.25 5.91
CA ILE A 4 -11.86 7.06 6.34
C ILE A 4 -11.22 7.31 7.71
N THR A 5 -11.49 6.45 8.69
CA THR A 5 -10.94 6.59 10.05
C THR A 5 -9.61 5.85 10.20
N LYS A 6 -8.84 6.18 11.24
CA LYS A 6 -7.64 5.42 11.61
C LYS A 6 -7.97 3.96 11.96
N GLY A 7 -9.08 3.72 12.64
CA GLY A 7 -9.55 2.36 12.95
C GLY A 7 -9.87 1.54 11.71
N TYR A 8 -10.43 2.16 10.66
CA TYR A 8 -10.62 1.49 9.37
C TYR A 8 -9.27 1.10 8.74
N ILE A 9 -8.32 2.03 8.68
CA ILE A 9 -6.95 1.76 8.17
C ILE A 9 -6.27 0.64 8.97
N SER A 10 -6.34 0.65 10.30
CA SER A 10 -5.78 -0.40 11.15
C SER A 10 -6.37 -1.77 10.84
N SER A 11 -7.70 -1.86 10.70
CA SER A 11 -8.37 -3.12 10.36
C SER A 11 -7.91 -3.65 8.99
N LYS A 12 -7.87 -2.79 7.96
CA LYS A 12 -7.47 -3.20 6.60
C LYS A 12 -5.98 -3.53 6.51
N ALA A 13 -5.12 -2.78 7.18
CA ALA A 13 -3.69 -3.10 7.26
C ALA A 13 -3.44 -4.50 7.86
N ARG A 14 -4.18 -4.87 8.90
CA ARG A 14 -4.12 -6.20 9.50
C ARG A 14 -4.55 -7.30 8.53
N ILE A 15 -5.63 -7.08 7.78
CA ILE A 15 -6.11 -8.01 6.75
C ILE A 15 -5.05 -8.21 5.67
N ILE A 16 -4.50 -7.11 5.12
CA ILE A 16 -3.46 -7.17 4.10
C ILE A 16 -2.24 -7.94 4.62
N LYS A 17 -1.75 -7.60 5.82
CA LYS A 17 -0.59 -8.27 6.44
C LYS A 17 -0.82 -9.78 6.56
N ASN A 18 -2.00 -10.18 7.05
CA ASN A 18 -2.35 -11.58 7.19
C ASN A 18 -2.37 -12.31 5.84
N ILE A 19 -2.86 -11.67 4.78
CA ILE A 19 -2.87 -12.25 3.44
C ILE A 19 -1.45 -12.39 2.89
N LEU A 20 -0.61 -11.35 3.00
CA LEU A 20 0.79 -11.41 2.56
C LEU A 20 1.54 -12.55 3.27
N ASN A 21 1.37 -12.67 4.59
CA ASN A 21 1.97 -13.74 5.38
C ASN A 21 1.43 -15.13 4.99
N ALA A 22 0.11 -15.28 4.86
CA ALA A 22 -0.50 -16.56 4.49
C ALA A 22 -0.08 -17.04 3.10
N ARG A 23 0.26 -16.10 2.19
CA ARG A 23 0.78 -16.41 0.86
C ARG A 23 2.30 -16.54 0.79
N GLY A 24 3.01 -16.36 1.91
CA GLY A 24 4.47 -16.42 1.96
C GLY A 24 5.16 -15.30 1.18
N ILE A 25 4.50 -14.14 1.03
CA ILE A 25 5.08 -12.98 0.35
C ILE A 25 6.01 -12.26 1.33
N VAL A 26 7.32 -12.43 1.16
CA VAL A 26 8.36 -11.89 2.06
C VAL A 26 9.39 -11.02 1.32
N SER A 27 9.25 -10.87 0.01
CA SER A 27 10.18 -10.13 -0.83
C SER A 27 9.50 -9.45 -2.02
N ALA A 28 10.24 -8.59 -2.72
CA ALA A 28 9.78 -7.99 -3.97
C ALA A 28 9.57 -9.05 -5.09
N SER A 29 10.38 -10.11 -5.11
CA SER A 29 10.22 -11.21 -6.07
C SER A 29 8.92 -11.99 -5.84
N ASP A 30 8.48 -12.12 -4.59
CA ASP A 30 7.21 -12.80 -4.30
C ASP A 30 5.99 -11.94 -4.67
N LEU A 31 6.12 -10.61 -4.54
CA LEU A 31 5.14 -9.67 -5.09
C LEU A 31 5.07 -9.76 -6.62
N GLU A 32 6.22 -9.80 -7.29
CA GLU A 32 6.30 -9.99 -8.74
C GLU A 32 5.57 -11.26 -9.20
N LYS A 33 5.83 -12.40 -8.55
CA LYS A 33 5.14 -13.68 -8.84
C LYS A 33 3.64 -13.61 -8.59
N SER A 34 3.19 -12.68 -7.76
CA SER A 34 1.78 -12.49 -7.43
C SER A 34 1.08 -11.51 -8.38
N VAL A 35 1.79 -10.82 -9.28
CA VAL A 35 1.18 -9.87 -10.23
C VAL A 35 0.07 -10.54 -11.05
N GLY A 36 -1.06 -9.85 -11.18
CA GLY A 36 -2.25 -10.36 -11.86
C GLY A 36 -3.17 -11.20 -10.95
N VAL A 37 -2.75 -11.49 -9.71
CA VAL A 37 -3.63 -12.10 -8.71
C VAL A 37 -4.53 -11.02 -8.09
N THR A 38 -5.82 -11.33 -8.02
CA THR A 38 -6.82 -10.56 -7.27
C THR A 38 -7.46 -11.47 -6.22
N ILE A 39 -7.62 -10.96 -4.99
CA ILE A 39 -8.22 -11.67 -3.87
C ILE A 39 -9.49 -10.93 -3.47
N SER A 40 -10.64 -11.60 -3.58
CA SER A 40 -11.93 -11.10 -3.12
C SER A 40 -12.07 -11.27 -1.61
N LEU A 41 -12.47 -10.21 -0.92
CA LEU A 41 -12.60 -10.12 0.53
C LEU A 41 -14.03 -9.68 0.90
N GLY A 42 -15.02 -10.32 0.30
CA GLY A 42 -16.40 -9.84 0.25
C GLY A 42 -16.53 -8.77 -0.84
N ASP A 43 -16.98 -7.57 -0.45
CA ASP A 43 -17.09 -6.42 -1.35
C ASP A 43 -15.72 -5.76 -1.64
N ASP A 44 -14.72 -6.02 -0.79
CA ASP A 44 -13.38 -5.45 -0.93
C ASP A 44 -12.48 -6.35 -1.80
N VAL A 45 -11.42 -5.76 -2.36
CA VAL A 45 -10.44 -6.48 -3.18
C VAL A 45 -9.02 -6.19 -2.72
N LEU A 46 -8.13 -7.18 -2.81
CA LEU A 46 -6.69 -6.98 -2.74
C LEU A 46 -6.08 -7.41 -4.07
N GLU A 47 -5.47 -6.47 -4.78
CA GLU A 47 -4.89 -6.69 -6.10
C GLU A 47 -3.37 -6.58 -6.06
N PHE A 48 -2.70 -7.40 -6.85
CA PHE A 48 -1.26 -7.34 -7.04
C PHE A 48 -0.95 -6.91 -8.47
N VAL A 49 -0.24 -5.79 -8.62
CA VAL A 49 0.01 -5.17 -9.93
C VAL A 49 1.46 -4.79 -10.07
N SER A 50 1.98 -4.85 -11.30
CA SER A 50 3.23 -4.21 -11.66
C SER A 50 2.95 -2.83 -12.29
N LYS A 51 3.86 -1.89 -12.10
CA LYS A 51 3.85 -0.61 -12.78
C LYS A 51 5.24 -0.30 -13.27
N ASP A 52 5.37 -0.16 -14.57
CA ASP A 52 6.60 0.30 -15.22
C ASP A 52 6.71 1.81 -15.11
N HIS A 53 7.91 2.27 -14.81
CA HIS A 53 8.31 3.67 -14.76
C HIS A 53 9.44 3.87 -15.76
N SER A 54 9.27 4.85 -16.64
CA SER A 54 10.37 5.34 -17.48
C SER A 54 10.52 6.83 -17.22
N GLU A 55 11.49 7.18 -16.38
CA GLU A 55 11.91 8.57 -16.19
C GLU A 55 13.38 8.69 -16.60
N GLN A 56 13.69 9.70 -17.41
CA GLN A 56 15.05 10.07 -17.80
C GLN A 56 15.91 8.89 -18.34
N GLY A 57 15.29 7.94 -19.04
CA GLY A 57 15.98 6.80 -19.67
C GLY A 57 16.23 5.59 -18.77
N VAL A 58 15.92 5.67 -17.47
CA VAL A 58 15.98 4.51 -16.57
C VAL A 58 14.61 3.84 -16.55
N ARG A 59 14.55 2.60 -17.04
CA ARG A 59 13.38 1.74 -16.87
C ARG A 59 13.46 1.06 -15.51
N SER A 60 12.42 1.22 -14.71
CA SER A 60 12.26 0.49 -13.46
C SER A 60 10.83 -0.01 -13.32
N THR A 61 10.65 -1.14 -12.66
CA THR A 61 9.33 -1.71 -12.44
C THR A 61 9.08 -1.75 -10.94
N SER A 62 7.97 -1.15 -10.50
CA SER A 62 7.48 -1.29 -9.15
C SER A 62 6.44 -2.40 -9.07
N TYR A 63 6.56 -3.27 -8.07
CA TYR A 63 5.57 -4.31 -7.76
C TYR A 63 4.75 -3.85 -6.56
N LYS A 64 3.43 -4.01 -6.65
CA LYS A 64 2.49 -3.37 -5.73
C LYS A 64 1.42 -4.32 -5.24
N PHE A 65 0.90 -4.02 -4.05
CA PHE A 65 -0.42 -4.48 -3.62
C PHE A 65 -1.31 -3.26 -3.37
N SER A 66 -2.58 -3.35 -3.78
CA SER A 66 -3.56 -2.28 -3.61
C SER A 66 -4.84 -2.87 -3.01
N TYR A 67 -5.24 -2.35 -1.86
CA TYR A 67 -6.50 -2.72 -1.22
C TYR A 67 -7.59 -1.77 -1.70
N GLY A 68 -8.55 -2.28 -2.47
CA GLY A 68 -9.70 -1.54 -2.99
C GLY A 68 -10.96 -1.82 -2.17
N ALA A 69 -11.74 -0.78 -1.91
CA ALA A 69 -13.02 -0.87 -1.23
C ALA A 69 -14.10 -0.05 -1.98
N PRO A 70 -15.28 -0.64 -2.28
CA PRO A 70 -16.35 0.05 -3.00
C PRO A 70 -16.78 1.34 -2.31
N GLY A 71 -16.94 2.40 -3.10
CA GLY A 71 -17.32 3.71 -2.58
C GLY A 71 -16.27 4.37 -1.69
N ILE A 72 -15.05 3.83 -1.56
CA ILE A 72 -13.92 4.40 -0.82
C ILE A 72 -12.69 4.57 -1.74
N GLY A 73 -12.54 3.70 -2.73
CA GLY A 73 -11.38 3.65 -3.64
C GLY A 73 -10.27 2.80 -3.05
N THR A 74 -9.02 3.25 -3.17
CA THR A 74 -7.84 2.54 -2.65
C THR A 74 -7.36 3.18 -1.34
N PRO A 75 -7.82 2.72 -0.16
CA PRO A 75 -7.38 3.26 1.13
C PRO A 75 -5.91 2.97 1.47
N ILE A 76 -5.36 1.84 1.02
CA ILE A 76 -3.97 1.41 1.31
C ILE A 76 -3.37 0.84 0.03
N GLU A 77 -2.19 1.33 -0.33
CA GLU A 77 -1.35 0.77 -1.41
C GLU A 77 0.10 0.67 -0.92
N GLY A 78 0.73 -0.48 -1.15
CA GLY A 78 2.14 -0.70 -0.90
C GLY A 78 2.87 -0.99 -2.21
N ALA A 79 4.06 -0.44 -2.40
CA ALA A 79 4.88 -0.67 -3.58
C ALA A 79 6.34 -0.89 -3.20
N VAL A 80 7.03 -1.75 -3.94
CA VAL A 80 8.49 -1.90 -3.90
C VAL A 80 9.03 -1.69 -5.30
N ASN A 81 10.05 -0.85 -5.44
CA ASN A 81 10.78 -0.69 -6.68
C ASN A 81 12.24 -1.11 -6.45
N PRO A 82 12.64 -2.32 -6.90
CA PRO A 82 13.97 -2.85 -6.63
C PRO A 82 15.10 -2.06 -7.29
N THR A 83 14.88 -1.50 -8.49
CA THR A 83 15.93 -0.81 -9.27
C THR A 83 16.46 0.47 -8.58
N PRO A 84 15.62 1.45 -8.21
CA PRO A 84 16.00 2.59 -7.38
C PRO A 84 16.00 2.27 -5.87
N ASN A 85 15.80 1.00 -5.49
CA ASN A 85 15.83 0.48 -4.13
C ASN A 85 15.00 1.31 -3.12
N TYR A 86 13.72 1.50 -3.42
CA TYR A 86 12.77 2.13 -2.50
C TYR A 86 11.50 1.31 -2.34
N SER A 87 10.79 1.60 -1.25
CA SER A 87 9.42 1.16 -1.02
C SER A 87 8.52 2.35 -0.68
N LEU A 88 7.25 2.26 -1.04
CA LEU A 88 6.24 3.28 -0.79
C LEU A 88 5.06 2.63 -0.05
N MET A 89 4.58 3.31 0.99
CA MET A 89 3.27 3.05 1.56
C MET A 89 2.40 4.28 1.36
N ILE A 90 1.30 4.13 0.64
CA ILE A 90 0.31 5.18 0.39
C ILE A 90 -0.94 4.85 1.20
N VAL A 91 -1.45 5.84 1.93
CA VAL A 91 -2.65 5.72 2.75
C VAL A 91 -3.57 6.89 2.51
N LYS A 92 -4.87 6.62 2.39
CA LYS A 92 -5.93 7.62 2.37
C LYS A 92 -6.65 7.59 3.71
N CYS A 93 -6.59 8.68 4.49
CA CYS A 93 -7.24 8.75 5.81
C CYS A 93 -7.79 10.14 6.09
N GLY A 94 -8.93 10.24 6.77
CA GLY A 94 -9.53 11.50 7.21
C GLY A 94 -8.76 12.21 8.33
N SER A 95 -7.59 11.71 8.71
CA SER A 95 -6.70 12.30 9.72
C SER A 95 -5.24 12.04 9.35
N PHE A 96 -4.36 12.92 9.83
CA PHE A 96 -2.93 12.77 9.61
C PHE A 96 -2.38 11.55 10.34
N ILE A 97 -1.51 10.79 9.67
CA ILE A 97 -0.80 9.62 10.19
C ILE A 97 0.67 10.02 10.40
N PRO A 98 1.18 10.00 11.64
CA PRO A 98 2.58 10.32 11.92
C PRO A 98 3.54 9.48 11.06
N GLY A 99 4.61 10.12 10.56
CA GLY A 99 5.59 9.47 9.69
C GLY A 99 5.21 9.42 8.21
N TYR A 100 4.04 9.96 7.82
CA TYR A 100 3.64 10.10 6.43
C TYR A 100 3.58 11.57 6.01
N SER A 101 3.92 11.85 4.77
CA SER A 101 3.81 13.18 4.15
C SER A 101 2.50 13.28 3.38
N SER A 102 1.79 14.40 3.49
CA SER A 102 0.60 14.68 2.67
C SER A 102 1.00 15.08 1.26
N PHE A 103 0.30 14.55 0.25
CA PHE A 103 0.47 14.96 -1.15
C PHE A 103 -0.85 15.36 -1.82
N GLY A 104 -1.96 15.38 -1.09
CA GLY A 104 -3.25 15.81 -1.60
C GLY A 104 -4.41 15.46 -0.70
N SER A 105 -5.62 15.73 -1.19
CA SER A 105 -6.87 15.35 -0.54
C SER A 105 -7.92 14.97 -1.57
N ASP A 106 -8.80 14.02 -1.24
CA ASP A 106 -9.97 13.74 -2.07
C ASP A 106 -11.14 14.69 -1.76
N GLN A 107 -12.21 14.58 -2.56
CA GLN A 107 -13.42 15.40 -2.44
C GLN A 107 -14.16 15.21 -1.10
N GLN A 108 -13.81 14.21 -0.31
CA GLN A 108 -14.42 13.89 0.97
C GLN A 108 -13.58 14.36 2.16
N GLY A 109 -12.47 15.06 1.89
CA GLY A 109 -11.55 15.55 2.89
C GLY A 109 -10.68 14.44 3.50
N ASN A 110 -10.52 13.29 2.82
CA ASN A 110 -9.49 12.34 3.19
C ASN A 110 -8.14 12.86 2.69
N ILE A 111 -7.13 12.82 3.56
CA ILE A 111 -5.75 13.19 3.27
C ILE A 111 -5.08 12.01 2.56
N LEU A 112 -4.52 12.27 1.39
CA LEU A 112 -3.66 11.34 0.65
C LEU A 112 -2.24 11.49 1.20
N GLN A 113 -1.72 10.41 1.78
CA GLN A 113 -0.48 10.43 2.55
C GLN A 113 0.46 9.35 2.05
N VAL A 114 1.75 9.66 1.99
CA VAL A 114 2.79 8.75 1.51
C VAL A 114 3.93 8.68 2.50
N ARG A 115 4.45 7.48 2.74
CA ARG A 115 5.73 7.24 3.39
C ARG A 115 6.64 6.58 2.37
N GLU A 116 7.69 7.30 1.99
CA GLU A 116 8.77 6.78 1.16
C GLU A 116 9.88 6.26 2.06
N MET A 117 10.29 5.04 1.82
CA MET A 117 11.39 4.39 2.53
C MET A 117 12.47 4.13 1.48
N ARG A 118 13.63 4.78 1.64
CA ARG A 118 14.78 4.66 0.73
C ARG A 118 15.79 3.65 1.26
N ASN A 119 16.50 3.01 0.34
CA ASN A 119 17.45 1.93 0.64
C ASN A 119 16.81 0.77 1.40
N SER A 120 15.51 0.58 1.16
CA SER A 120 14.68 -0.30 1.95
C SER A 120 13.74 -1.08 1.05
N GLY A 121 13.87 -2.39 1.13
CA GLY A 121 13.04 -3.33 0.39
C GLY A 121 11.72 -3.62 1.09
N PHE A 122 11.22 -4.82 0.85
CA PHE A 122 9.93 -5.30 1.35
C PHE A 122 9.82 -5.33 2.88
N ALA A 123 10.91 -5.50 3.61
CA ALA A 123 10.90 -5.54 5.08
C ALA A 123 10.36 -4.24 5.72
N GLU A 124 10.80 -3.08 5.23
CA GLU A 124 10.28 -1.78 5.73
C GLU A 124 8.83 -1.56 5.32
N LEU A 125 8.42 -2.07 4.14
CA LEU A 125 7.02 -2.03 3.73
C LEU A 125 6.13 -2.84 4.69
N MET A 126 6.61 -4.00 5.14
CA MET A 126 5.93 -4.81 6.15
C MET A 126 5.92 -4.15 7.53
N ALA A 127 7.01 -3.46 7.92
CA ALA A 127 7.07 -2.69 9.16
C ALA A 127 6.06 -1.52 9.14
N ALA A 128 5.99 -0.77 8.04
CA ALA A 128 4.99 0.28 7.86
C ALA A 128 3.56 -0.27 7.93
N LEU A 129 3.30 -1.44 7.33
CA LEU A 129 2.00 -2.08 7.40
C LEU A 129 1.66 -2.53 8.84
N GLU A 130 2.65 -2.98 9.61
CA GLU A 130 2.47 -3.32 11.02
C GLU A 130 2.11 -2.11 11.86
N GLU A 131 2.83 -1.00 11.71
CA GLU A 131 2.53 0.26 12.37
C GLU A 131 1.11 0.73 12.07
N LEU A 132 0.67 0.64 10.81
CA LEU A 132 -0.70 0.94 10.42
C LEU A 132 -1.71 0.04 11.13
N SER A 133 -1.40 -1.24 11.30
CA SER A 133 -2.30 -2.24 11.89
C SER A 133 -2.61 -2.02 13.37
N VAL A 134 -1.85 -1.16 14.06
CA VAL A 134 -2.02 -0.82 15.48
C VAL A 134 -2.41 0.64 15.72
N LEU A 135 -2.79 1.38 14.67
CA LEU A 135 -3.30 2.75 14.80
C LEU A 135 -4.52 2.82 15.73
N LYS A 136 -4.49 3.81 16.63
CA LYS A 136 -5.58 4.17 17.53
C LYS A 136 -6.37 5.35 16.97
#